data_AF-Q5D8P9-F1
#
_entry.id   AF-Q5D8P9-F1
#
_cell.length_a   1.000
_cell.length_b   1.000
_cell.length_c   1.000
_cell.angle_alpha   90.00
_cell.angle_beta   90.00
_cell.angle_gamma   90.00
#
_symmetry.space_group_name_H-M   'P 1'
#
loop_
_entity.id
_entity.type
_entity.pdbx_description
1 polymer ?
#
loop_
_entity_poly.entity_id
_entity_poly.type
_entity_poly.pdbx_seq_one_letter_code
_entity_poly.pdbx_strand_id
1 'polypeptide(L)'
;MESYFVNQRETIFRNVEVLIYVFDIESREVSKDLSYYRSCLDAVNQNSPGAKIFCLIHKTDLVSEEKRDEIFQVRKQNIEAVTKPFTCSCFTTSIWDETLFKAWSKIVYELIPNIKTLESSLKQLCEVLEADEVILFERATFLEIACHSRVPHSDVHRFEKISNIVKQFKLSCSKVGANFTKIELRNQYFAAFIDVFTSNTYIMVVCSDLSIAFSATLLNIRNARKYFEYLEKMEQPHSAIAGCS
;
A
#
# COMPACT_ATOMS: atom_id res chain seq x y z
N MET A 1 -28.19 -3.39 -9.62
CA MET A 1 -26.90 -4.02 -9.23
C MET A 1 -27.01 -5.54 -9.22
N GLU A 2 -28.11 -6.11 -8.71
CA GLU A 2 -28.35 -7.57 -8.72
C GLU A 2 -28.36 -8.22 -10.12
N SER A 3 -28.94 -7.57 -11.15
CA SER A 3 -28.95 -8.17 -12.50
C SER A 3 -27.56 -8.22 -13.16
N TYR A 4 -26.62 -7.37 -12.73
CA TYR A 4 -25.25 -7.35 -13.25
C TYR A 4 -24.44 -8.53 -12.70
N PHE A 5 -24.62 -8.84 -11.41
CA PHE A 5 -24.00 -9.99 -10.76
C PHE A 5 -24.52 -11.33 -11.28
N VAL A 6 -25.79 -11.41 -11.69
CA VAL A 6 -26.36 -12.64 -12.25
C VAL A 6 -25.92 -12.83 -13.70
N ASN A 7 -25.94 -11.77 -14.51
CA ASN A 7 -25.70 -11.90 -15.96
C ASN A 7 -24.21 -11.92 -16.35
N GLN A 8 -23.30 -11.42 -15.51
CA GLN A 8 -21.86 -11.37 -15.81
C GLN A 8 -21.00 -12.05 -14.74
N ARG A 9 -21.59 -12.94 -13.92
CA ARG A 9 -20.90 -13.58 -12.79
C ARG A 9 -19.59 -14.24 -13.19
N GLU A 10 -19.61 -15.06 -14.23
CA GLU A 10 -18.42 -15.78 -14.70
C GLU A 10 -17.34 -14.82 -15.21
N THR A 11 -17.73 -13.77 -15.92
CA THR A 11 -16.78 -12.75 -16.43
C THR A 11 -16.14 -11.96 -15.30
N ILE A 12 -16.91 -11.60 -14.26
CA ILE A 12 -16.44 -10.78 -13.14
C ILE A 12 -15.47 -11.56 -12.24
N PHE A 13 -15.75 -12.83 -12.00
CA PHE A 13 -15.04 -13.62 -10.98
C PHE A 13 -13.95 -14.54 -11.53
N ARG A 14 -13.66 -14.48 -12.84
CA ARG A 14 -12.60 -15.26 -13.47
C ARG A 14 -11.25 -14.53 -13.38
N ASN A 15 -10.19 -15.29 -13.10
CA ASN A 15 -8.80 -14.80 -12.98
C ASN A 15 -8.64 -13.68 -11.94
N VAL A 16 -9.37 -13.77 -10.82
CA VAL A 16 -9.28 -12.83 -9.71
C VAL A 16 -8.13 -13.25 -8.81
N GLU A 17 -7.11 -12.40 -8.68
CA GLU A 17 -6.05 -12.61 -7.68
C GLU A 17 -6.44 -12.07 -6.31
N VAL A 18 -7.21 -10.98 -6.28
CA VAL A 18 -7.60 -10.28 -5.06
C VAL A 18 -9.04 -9.81 -5.13
N LEU A 19 -9.81 -10.11 -4.07
CA LEU A 19 -11.11 -9.52 -3.80
C LEU A 19 -10.96 -8.47 -2.70
N ILE A 20 -11.30 -7.22 -3.01
CA ILE A 20 -11.45 -6.15 -2.01
C ILE A 20 -12.94 -5.87 -1.85
N TYR A 21 -13.49 -6.18 -0.68
CA TYR A 21 -14.90 -5.91 -0.36
C TYR A 21 -15.01 -4.78 0.65
N VAL A 22 -15.91 -3.82 0.40
CA VAL A 22 -16.08 -2.64 1.25
C VAL A 22 -17.41 -2.73 2.00
N PHE A 23 -17.35 -2.59 3.33
CA PHE A 23 -18.49 -2.50 4.21
C PHE A 23 -18.65 -1.06 4.70
N ASP A 24 -19.86 -0.52 4.63
CA ASP A 24 -20.18 0.77 5.25
C ASP A 24 -20.46 0.57 6.75
N ILE A 25 -19.73 1.27 7.62
CA ILE A 25 -19.91 1.13 9.07
C ILE A 25 -21.29 1.62 9.56
N GLU A 26 -21.92 2.56 8.84
CA GLU A 26 -23.25 3.07 9.16
C GLU A 26 -24.38 2.19 8.63
N SER A 27 -24.06 1.12 7.89
CA SER A 27 -25.09 0.25 7.32
C SER A 27 -25.98 -0.33 8.43
N ARG A 28 -27.28 -0.07 8.28
CA ARG A 28 -28.35 -0.62 9.12
C ARG A 28 -28.78 -2.02 8.68
N GLU A 29 -28.48 -2.40 7.43
CA GLU A 29 -28.87 -3.68 6.83
C GLU A 29 -27.73 -4.73 6.86
N VAL A 30 -27.06 -4.87 8.02
CA VAL A 30 -25.84 -5.69 8.16
C VAL A 30 -26.01 -7.13 7.65
N SER A 31 -27.14 -7.77 7.95
CA SER A 31 -27.40 -9.16 7.52
C SER A 31 -27.46 -9.30 6.00
N LYS A 32 -27.99 -8.28 5.31
CA LYS A 32 -28.10 -8.26 3.85
C LYS A 32 -26.73 -8.03 3.22
N ASP A 33 -25.93 -7.12 3.77
CA ASP A 33 -24.55 -6.89 3.32
C ASP A 33 -23.68 -8.15 3.44
N LEU A 34 -23.82 -8.88 4.55
CA LEU A 34 -23.13 -10.15 4.76
C LEU A 34 -23.60 -11.24 3.79
N SER A 35 -24.90 -11.27 3.44
CA SER A 35 -25.43 -12.20 2.44
C SER A 35 -24.89 -11.93 1.04
N TYR A 36 -24.80 -10.66 0.62
CA TYR A 36 -24.17 -10.28 -0.65
C TYR A 36 -22.68 -10.60 -0.66
N TYR A 37 -21.98 -10.29 0.43
CA TYR A 37 -20.57 -10.65 0.58
C TYR A 37 -20.36 -12.16 0.45
N ARG A 38 -21.18 -12.98 1.12
CA ARG A 38 -21.11 -14.44 1.01
C ARG A 38 -21.33 -14.92 -0.42
N SER A 39 -22.30 -14.33 -1.13
CA SER A 39 -22.55 -14.65 -2.53
C SER A 39 -21.34 -14.34 -3.42
N CYS A 40 -20.61 -13.25 -3.14
CA CYS A 40 -19.37 -12.91 -3.84
C CYS A 40 -18.24 -13.91 -3.51
N LEU A 41 -18.10 -14.31 -2.24
CA LEU A 41 -17.11 -15.31 -1.83
C LEU A 41 -17.32 -16.65 -2.54
N ASP A 42 -18.56 -17.13 -2.59
CA ASP A 42 -18.88 -18.39 -3.26
C ASP A 42 -18.59 -18.29 -4.77
N ALA A 43 -18.82 -17.12 -5.38
CA ALA A 43 -18.50 -16.89 -6.79
C ALA A 43 -16.99 -16.87 -7.06
N VAL A 44 -16.22 -16.16 -6.23
CA VAL A 44 -14.75 -16.12 -6.32
C VAL A 44 -14.18 -17.52 -6.13
N ASN A 45 -14.65 -18.27 -5.13
CA ASN A 45 -14.13 -19.61 -4.87
C ASN A 45 -14.40 -20.59 -6.03
N GLN A 46 -15.54 -20.46 -6.72
CA GLN A 46 -15.86 -21.30 -7.87
C GLN A 46 -15.00 -20.98 -9.11
N ASN A 47 -14.66 -19.71 -9.33
CA ASN A 47 -14.05 -19.25 -10.57
C ASN A 47 -12.55 -18.90 -10.45
N SER A 48 -12.08 -18.59 -9.25
CA SER A 48 -10.72 -18.17 -8.92
C SER A 48 -10.30 -18.68 -7.53
N PRO A 49 -10.15 -20.00 -7.35
CA PRO A 49 -9.70 -20.57 -6.09
C PRO A 49 -8.27 -20.08 -5.78
N GLY A 50 -8.06 -19.54 -4.57
CA GLY A 50 -6.78 -18.98 -4.15
C GLY A 50 -6.70 -17.45 -4.19
N ALA A 51 -7.75 -16.77 -4.66
CA ALA A 51 -7.85 -15.32 -4.53
C ALA A 51 -7.73 -14.87 -3.07
N LYS A 52 -6.95 -13.83 -2.81
CA LYS A 52 -6.82 -13.23 -1.48
C LYS A 52 -8.01 -12.32 -1.20
N ILE A 53 -8.51 -12.35 0.03
CA ILE A 53 -9.72 -11.60 0.42
C ILE A 53 -9.35 -10.51 1.41
N PHE A 54 -9.66 -9.26 1.05
CA PHE A 54 -9.52 -8.09 1.92
C PHE A 54 -10.88 -7.45 2.16
N CYS A 55 -11.16 -7.12 3.42
CA CYS A 55 -12.40 -6.48 3.82
C CYS A 55 -12.10 -5.10 4.42
N LEU A 56 -12.62 -4.04 3.79
CA LEU A 56 -12.49 -2.67 4.28
C LEU A 56 -13.77 -2.28 5.01
N ILE A 57 -13.70 -2.10 6.32
CA ILE A 57 -14.76 -1.48 7.10
C ILE A 57 -14.53 0.03 6.97
N HIS A 58 -15.35 0.67 6.14
CA HIS A 58 -15.14 2.03 5.66
C HIS A 58 -16.02 3.06 6.39
N LYS A 59 -15.66 4.35 6.24
CA LYS A 59 -16.27 5.51 6.91
C LYS A 59 -16.15 5.49 8.44
N THR A 60 -15.04 4.97 8.95
CA THR A 60 -14.81 4.88 10.41
C THR A 60 -14.66 6.23 11.10
N ASP A 61 -14.51 7.31 10.34
CA ASP A 61 -14.56 8.70 10.82
C ASP A 61 -15.89 9.04 11.51
N LEU A 62 -16.99 8.39 11.12
CA LEU A 62 -18.33 8.61 11.68
C LEU A 62 -18.52 7.95 13.05
N VAL A 63 -17.56 7.14 13.49
CA VAL A 63 -17.55 6.51 14.81
C VAL A 63 -16.63 7.29 15.74
N SER A 64 -17.10 7.51 16.98
CA SER A 64 -16.30 8.10 18.05
C SER A 64 -15.06 7.25 18.36
N GLU A 65 -13.90 7.88 18.53
CA GLU A 65 -12.60 7.22 18.71
C GLU A 65 -12.63 6.13 19.80
N GLU A 66 -13.26 6.41 20.95
CA GLU A 66 -13.42 5.48 22.08
C GLU A 66 -14.10 4.15 21.73
N LYS A 67 -14.96 4.15 20.70
CA LYS A 67 -15.75 2.98 20.28
C LYS A 67 -15.22 2.31 19.02
N ARG A 68 -14.23 2.90 18.34
CA ARG A 68 -13.74 2.41 17.04
C ARG A 68 -13.20 0.99 17.15
N ASP A 69 -12.40 0.73 18.18
CA ASP A 69 -11.78 -0.59 18.38
C ASP A 69 -12.82 -1.67 18.69
N GLU A 70 -13.78 -1.36 19.57
CA GLU A 70 -14.87 -2.27 19.92
C GLU A 70 -15.71 -2.63 18.68
N ILE A 71 -16.17 -1.62 17.94
CA ILE A 71 -16.99 -1.83 16.74
C ILE A 71 -16.18 -2.57 15.68
N PHE A 72 -14.90 -2.24 15.50
CA PHE A 72 -14.03 -2.95 14.58
C PHE A 72 -13.93 -4.44 14.93
N GLN A 73 -13.67 -4.80 16.19
CA GLN A 73 -13.56 -6.21 16.58
C GLN A 73 -14.87 -6.97 16.35
N VAL A 74 -16.02 -6.39 16.69
CA VAL A 74 -17.33 -7.02 16.46
C VAL A 74 -17.58 -7.23 14.96
N ARG A 75 -17.34 -6.20 14.14
CA ARG A 75 -17.52 -6.29 12.68
C ARG A 75 -16.56 -7.31 12.06
N LYS A 76 -15.29 -7.29 12.49
CA LYS A 76 -14.27 -8.24 12.05
C LYS A 76 -14.68 -9.68 12.35
N GLN A 77 -15.11 -9.97 13.57
CA GLN A 77 -15.56 -11.33 13.96
C GLN A 77 -16.74 -11.80 13.10
N ASN A 78 -17.72 -10.93 12.85
CA ASN A 78 -18.87 -11.27 12.01
C ASN A 78 -18.45 -11.57 10.56
N ILE A 79 -17.56 -10.75 10.00
CA ILE A 79 -17.03 -10.95 8.64
C ILE A 79 -16.22 -12.25 8.57
N GLU A 80 -15.32 -12.49 9.52
CA GLU A 80 -14.50 -13.71 9.58
C GLU A 80 -15.37 -14.97 9.73
N ALA A 81 -16.43 -14.91 10.54
CA ALA A 81 -17.37 -16.02 10.69
C ALA A 81 -18.07 -16.38 9.37
N VAL A 82 -18.50 -15.38 8.60
CA VAL A 82 -19.13 -15.57 7.28
C VAL A 82 -18.11 -15.98 6.20
N THR A 83 -16.84 -15.59 6.38
CA THR A 83 -15.77 -15.89 5.42
C THR A 83 -15.30 -17.34 5.49
N LYS A 84 -15.48 -18.03 6.62
CA LYS A 84 -15.08 -19.44 6.75
C LYS A 84 -15.68 -20.32 5.63
N PRO A 85 -14.91 -21.28 5.09
CA PRO A 85 -13.58 -21.74 5.55
C PRO A 85 -12.39 -20.91 5.05
N PHE A 86 -12.61 -19.83 4.29
CA PHE A 86 -11.53 -18.97 3.77
C PHE A 86 -10.98 -18.04 4.84
N THR A 87 -9.86 -17.39 4.54
CA THR A 87 -9.24 -16.36 5.38
C THR A 87 -9.41 -14.99 4.72
N CYS A 88 -9.70 -13.96 5.51
CA CYS A 88 -9.71 -12.57 5.06
C CYS A 88 -8.87 -11.68 6.00
N SER A 89 -8.34 -10.60 5.43
CA SER A 89 -7.69 -9.53 6.18
C SER A 89 -8.62 -8.32 6.27
N CYS A 90 -9.00 -7.92 7.48
CA CYS A 90 -9.91 -6.80 7.72
C CYS A 90 -9.15 -5.52 8.10
N PHE A 91 -9.54 -4.38 7.52
CA PHE A 91 -8.99 -3.06 7.81
C PHE A 91 -10.09 -2.05 8.08
N THR A 92 -9.87 -1.14 9.04
CA THR A 92 -10.65 0.10 9.17
C THR A 92 -10.11 1.13 8.20
N THR A 93 -10.99 1.82 7.48
CA THR A 93 -10.56 2.89 6.56
C THR A 93 -11.47 4.11 6.64
N SER A 94 -10.87 5.29 6.52
CA SER A 94 -11.56 6.55 6.22
C SER A 94 -10.81 7.30 5.12
N ILE A 95 -11.56 8.04 4.28
CA ILE A 95 -10.97 8.96 3.31
C ILE A 95 -10.40 10.23 3.95
N TRP A 96 -10.69 10.47 5.23
CA TRP A 96 -10.30 11.67 5.96
C TRP A 96 -9.01 11.51 6.76
N ASP A 97 -8.45 10.31 6.82
CA ASP A 97 -7.24 10.00 7.58
C ASP A 97 -6.29 9.06 6.81
N GLU A 98 -5.16 8.71 7.43
CA GLU A 98 -4.11 7.88 6.86
C GLU A 98 -4.47 6.38 6.76
N THR A 99 -5.57 5.94 7.37
CA THR A 99 -5.91 4.51 7.46
C THR A 99 -6.22 3.89 6.10
N LEU A 100 -6.69 4.69 5.13
CA LEU A 100 -6.87 4.23 3.76
C LEU A 100 -5.53 3.88 3.09
N PHE A 101 -4.51 4.73 3.26
CA PHE A 101 -3.15 4.42 2.76
C PHE A 101 -2.61 3.16 3.40
N LYS A 102 -2.83 2.95 4.72
CA LYS A 102 -2.41 1.75 5.44
C LYS A 102 -2.97 0.47 4.83
N ALA A 103 -4.28 0.46 4.58
CA ALA A 103 -4.97 -0.69 4.01
C ALA A 103 -4.45 -0.98 2.59
N TRP A 104 -4.35 0.04 1.74
CA TRP A 104 -3.90 -0.13 0.36
C TRP A 104 -2.42 -0.51 0.27
N SER A 105 -1.53 0.05 1.10
CA SER A 105 -0.12 -0.34 1.14
C SER A 105 0.01 -1.83 1.47
N LYS A 106 -0.75 -2.33 2.46
CA LYS A 106 -0.74 -3.77 2.79
C LYS A 106 -1.27 -4.66 1.68
N ILE A 107 -2.36 -4.24 1.02
CA ILE A 107 -2.93 -4.98 -0.11
C ILE A 107 -1.93 -5.06 -1.26
N VAL A 108 -1.29 -3.94 -1.60
CA VAL A 108 -0.28 -3.87 -2.67
C VAL A 108 0.97 -4.66 -2.28
N TYR A 109 1.45 -4.54 -1.05
CA TYR A 109 2.59 -5.32 -0.53
C TYR A 109 2.38 -6.83 -0.75
N GLU A 110 1.18 -7.32 -0.49
CA GLU A 110 0.82 -8.73 -0.69
C GLU A 110 0.75 -9.19 -2.15
N LEU A 111 0.69 -8.25 -3.09
CA LEU A 111 0.68 -8.49 -4.53
C LEU A 111 2.05 -8.37 -5.19
N ILE A 112 3.01 -7.73 -4.52
CA ILE A 112 4.34 -7.51 -5.10
C ILE A 112 5.14 -8.83 -5.11
N PRO A 113 5.52 -9.33 -6.29
CA PRO A 113 6.35 -10.52 -6.38
C PRO A 113 7.76 -10.22 -5.84
N ASN A 114 8.42 -11.21 -5.26
CA ASN A 114 9.82 -11.11 -4.82
C ASN A 114 10.12 -9.97 -3.81
N ILE A 115 9.13 -9.52 -3.04
CA ILE A 115 9.28 -8.42 -2.06
C ILE A 115 10.48 -8.61 -1.10
N LYS A 116 10.81 -9.85 -0.74
CA LYS A 116 11.97 -10.19 0.11
C LYS A 116 13.31 -9.79 -0.51
N THR A 117 13.45 -9.93 -1.84
CA THR A 117 14.67 -9.53 -2.56
C THR A 117 14.80 -8.01 -2.58
N LEU A 118 13.68 -7.31 -2.76
CA LEU A 118 13.61 -5.86 -2.71
C LEU A 118 13.96 -5.34 -1.30
N GLU A 119 13.40 -5.94 -0.25
CA GLU A 119 13.72 -5.62 1.15
C GLU A 119 15.20 -5.86 1.48
N SER A 120 15.76 -6.99 1.05
CA SER A 120 17.18 -7.28 1.26
C SER A 120 18.07 -6.26 0.55
N SER A 121 17.69 -5.85 -0.66
CA SER A 121 18.41 -4.85 -1.44
C SER A 121 18.31 -3.46 -0.81
N LEU A 122 17.14 -3.10 -0.29
CA LEU A 122 16.88 -1.84 0.40
C LEU A 122 17.65 -1.76 1.72
N LYS A 123 17.74 -2.89 2.45
CA LYS A 123 18.58 -3.03 3.64
C LYS A 123 20.05 -2.76 3.32
N GLN A 124 20.60 -3.41 2.29
CA GLN A 124 21.98 -3.16 1.86
C GLN A 124 22.21 -1.70 1.47
N LEU A 125 21.27 -1.08 0.77
CA LEU A 125 21.35 0.33 0.43
C LEU A 125 21.36 1.22 1.69
N CYS A 126 20.49 0.94 2.66
CA CYS A 126 20.45 1.67 3.92
C CYS A 126 21.77 1.56 4.71
N GLU A 127 22.39 0.37 4.72
CA GLU A 127 23.70 0.14 5.35
C GLU A 127 24.81 0.94 4.64
N VAL A 128 24.86 0.93 3.31
CA VAL A 128 25.87 1.67 2.51
C VAL A 128 25.69 3.20 2.63
N LEU A 129 24.45 3.66 2.76
CA LEU A 129 24.15 5.08 2.97
C LEU A 129 24.40 5.54 4.41
N GLU A 130 24.63 4.60 5.34
CA GLU A 130 24.63 4.86 6.79
C GLU A 130 23.37 5.61 7.26
N ALA A 131 22.26 5.45 6.53
CA ALA A 131 21.00 6.14 6.81
C ALA A 131 20.31 5.53 8.04
N ASP A 132 19.47 6.31 8.72
CA ASP A 132 18.63 5.78 9.80
C ASP A 132 17.46 4.99 9.25
N GLU A 133 16.90 5.47 8.14
CA GLU A 133 15.73 4.87 7.50
C GLU A 133 15.73 5.14 5.99
N VAL A 134 15.40 4.10 5.23
CA VAL A 134 15.16 4.17 3.78
C VAL A 134 13.78 3.60 3.49
N ILE A 135 12.97 4.34 2.74
CA ILE A 135 11.60 3.96 2.39
C ILE A 135 11.44 4.05 0.88
N LEU A 136 10.81 3.06 0.28
CA LEU A 136 10.47 3.01 -1.13
C LEU A 136 8.96 3.20 -1.30
N PHE A 137 8.56 4.12 -2.16
CA PHE A 137 7.17 4.42 -2.46
C PHE A 137 6.86 4.20 -3.94
N GLU A 138 5.66 3.75 -4.27
CA GLU A 138 5.17 3.70 -5.66
C GLU A 138 4.93 5.12 -6.19
N ARG A 139 5.32 5.40 -7.43
CA ARG A 139 5.41 6.76 -7.96
C ARG A 139 4.06 7.47 -8.09
N ALA A 140 3.02 6.79 -8.56
CA ALA A 140 1.72 7.41 -8.84
C ALA A 140 0.89 7.60 -7.57
N THR A 141 0.76 6.54 -6.79
CA THR A 141 -0.07 6.44 -5.58
C THR A 141 0.65 6.94 -4.33
N PHE A 142 1.99 6.89 -4.32
CA PHE A 142 2.82 7.16 -3.15
C PHE A 142 2.54 6.17 -2.00
N LEU A 143 2.08 4.95 -2.30
CA LEU A 143 1.98 3.88 -1.31
C LEU A 143 3.36 3.35 -0.96
N GLU A 144 3.57 3.03 0.31
CA GLU A 144 4.78 2.36 0.78
C GLU A 144 4.87 0.96 0.18
N ILE A 145 6.00 0.65 -0.44
CA ILE A 145 6.32 -0.65 -1.03
C ILE A 145 7.19 -1.46 -0.05
N ALA A 146 8.29 -0.85 0.41
CA ALA A 146 9.26 -1.50 1.27
C ALA A 146 9.99 -0.44 2.10
N CYS A 147 10.44 -0.82 3.29
CA CYS A 147 11.25 0.04 4.15
C CYS A 147 12.35 -0.74 4.86
N HIS A 148 13.41 -0.04 5.25
CA HIS A 148 14.38 -0.52 6.21
C HIS A 148 14.74 0.60 7.18
N SER A 149 14.61 0.33 8.48
CA SER A 149 14.95 1.27 9.55
C SER A 149 16.02 0.64 10.44
N ARG A 150 17.14 1.33 10.63
CA ARG A 150 18.21 0.97 11.57
C ARG A 150 17.90 1.44 12.99
N VAL A 151 17.07 2.47 13.12
CA VAL A 151 16.61 3.04 14.39
C VAL A 151 15.11 2.79 14.54
N PRO A 152 14.63 2.34 15.71
CA PRO A 152 13.20 2.24 15.96
C PRO A 152 12.58 3.65 16.04
N HIS A 153 11.48 3.85 15.33
CA HIS A 153 10.70 5.07 15.39
C HIS A 153 9.49 4.91 16.30
N SER A 154 9.14 5.95 17.05
CA SER A 154 7.98 5.96 17.95
C SER A 154 6.65 5.87 17.19
N ASP A 155 6.55 6.51 16.04
CA ASP A 155 5.34 6.52 15.22
C ASP A 155 5.35 5.37 14.21
N VAL A 156 4.54 4.36 14.48
CA VAL A 156 4.31 3.20 13.61
C VAL A 156 3.45 3.53 12.39
N HIS A 157 2.77 4.68 12.37
CA HIS A 157 1.91 5.14 11.26
C HIS A 157 2.58 6.22 10.39
N ARG A 158 3.89 6.41 10.55
CA ARG A 158 4.64 7.44 9.82
C ARG A 158 4.60 7.24 8.30
N PHE A 159 4.59 6.00 7.82
CA PHE A 159 4.62 5.70 6.38
C PHE A 159 3.38 6.25 5.68
N GLU A 160 2.21 6.03 6.28
CA GLU A 160 0.93 6.44 5.73
C GLU A 160 0.72 7.95 5.88
N LYS A 161 1.19 8.55 6.98
CA LYS A 161 1.22 10.00 7.16
C LYS A 161 2.10 10.69 6.13
N ILE A 162 3.32 10.20 5.92
CA ILE A 162 4.23 10.70 4.87
C ILE A 162 3.57 10.57 3.49
N SER A 163 2.96 9.41 3.22
CA SER A 163 2.27 9.16 1.96
C SER A 163 1.16 10.16 1.69
N ASN A 164 0.31 10.41 2.69
CA ASN A 164 -0.76 11.38 2.61
C ASN A 164 -0.21 12.81 2.41
N ILE A 165 0.75 13.25 3.22
CA ILE A 165 1.37 14.59 3.13
C ILE A 165 1.94 14.84 1.74
N VAL A 166 2.79 13.92 1.25
CA VAL A 166 3.44 14.09 -0.06
C VAL A 166 2.40 14.00 -1.18
N LYS A 167 1.40 13.13 -1.08
CA LYS A 167 0.32 13.05 -2.08
C LYS A 167 -0.47 14.36 -2.16
N GLN A 168 -0.86 14.95 -1.02
CA GLN A 168 -1.53 16.25 -0.99
C GLN A 168 -0.65 17.38 -1.55
N PHE A 169 0.64 17.35 -1.24
CA PHE A 169 1.60 18.29 -1.82
C PHE A 169 1.70 18.13 -3.35
N LYS A 170 1.82 16.89 -3.87
CA LYS A 170 1.81 16.60 -5.31
C LYS A 170 0.56 17.12 -6.01
N LEU A 171 -0.61 16.91 -5.42
CA LEU A 171 -1.88 17.43 -5.95
C LEU A 171 -1.89 18.96 -5.99
N SER A 172 -1.30 19.60 -4.99
CA SER A 172 -1.18 21.06 -4.93
C SER A 172 -0.24 21.59 -6.02
N CYS A 173 0.90 20.93 -6.28
CA CYS A 173 1.78 21.26 -7.39
C CYS A 173 1.07 21.13 -8.75
N SER A 174 0.33 20.05 -8.97
CA SER A 174 -0.41 19.84 -10.23
C SER A 174 -1.47 20.92 -10.48
N LYS A 175 -2.14 21.40 -9.43
CA LYS A 175 -3.11 22.51 -9.54
C LYS A 175 -2.47 23.82 -10.01
N VAL A 176 -1.18 24.04 -9.73
CA VAL A 176 -0.43 25.22 -10.19
C VAL A 176 0.34 24.96 -11.50
N GLY A 177 0.10 23.82 -12.16
CA GLY A 177 0.74 23.48 -13.44
C GLY A 177 2.20 23.01 -13.32
N ALA A 178 2.66 22.67 -12.11
CA ALA A 178 4.02 22.18 -11.87
C ALA A 178 4.04 20.70 -11.48
N ASN A 179 5.13 20.02 -11.79
CA ASN A 179 5.34 18.63 -11.39
C ASN A 179 6.24 18.55 -10.16
N PHE A 180 5.83 17.74 -9.19
CA PHE A 180 6.65 17.40 -8.04
C PHE A 180 7.85 16.55 -8.46
N THR A 181 9.05 16.99 -8.08
CA THR A 181 10.31 16.31 -8.42
C THR A 181 10.97 15.73 -7.18
N LYS A 182 11.31 16.57 -6.20
CA LYS A 182 12.01 16.17 -4.98
C LYS A 182 11.68 17.05 -3.78
N ILE A 183 11.94 16.54 -2.58
CA ILE A 183 11.96 17.29 -1.31
C ILE A 183 13.32 17.06 -0.65
N GLU A 184 13.94 18.14 -0.21
CA GLU A 184 15.13 18.11 0.63
C GLU A 184 14.79 18.88 1.92
N LEU A 185 14.84 18.20 3.05
CA LEU A 185 14.55 18.76 4.35
C LEU A 185 15.76 18.56 5.25
N ARG A 186 16.22 19.62 5.91
CA ARG A 186 17.31 19.57 6.87
C ARG A 186 16.97 20.42 8.07
N ASN A 187 17.15 19.86 9.26
CA ASN A 187 17.10 20.60 10.51
C ASN A 187 18.28 20.18 11.40
N GLN A 188 18.28 20.62 12.66
CA GLN A 188 19.36 20.34 13.61
C GLN A 188 19.40 18.88 14.13
N TYR A 189 18.37 18.09 13.84
CA TYR A 189 18.23 16.70 14.31
C TYR A 189 18.40 15.67 13.19
N PHE A 190 17.93 15.98 11.98
CA PHE A 190 17.99 15.07 10.84
C PHE A 190 17.96 15.81 9.51
N ALA A 191 18.38 15.08 8.48
CA ALA A 191 18.13 15.39 7.09
C ALA A 191 17.26 14.29 6.46
N ALA A 192 16.30 14.68 5.63
CA ALA A 192 15.45 13.78 4.89
C ALA A 192 15.37 14.19 3.42
N PHE A 193 15.39 13.19 2.55
CA PHE A 193 15.40 13.35 1.10
C PHE A 193 14.30 12.52 0.52
N ILE A 194 13.50 13.09 -0.38
CA ILE A 194 12.54 12.37 -1.20
C ILE A 194 12.87 12.70 -2.64
N ASP A 195 13.25 11.72 -3.44
CA ASP A 195 13.59 11.91 -4.85
C ASP A 195 13.04 10.75 -5.69
N VAL A 196 12.86 11.01 -6.99
CA VAL A 196 12.51 9.98 -7.95
C VAL A 196 13.64 8.95 -7.97
N PHE A 197 13.31 7.68 -7.72
CA PHE A 197 14.30 6.62 -7.66
C PHE A 197 14.36 5.83 -8.94
N THR A 198 13.26 5.26 -9.41
CA THR A 198 13.16 4.57 -10.71
C THR A 198 12.06 5.22 -11.56
N SER A 199 11.68 4.59 -12.68
CA SER A 199 10.48 4.98 -13.44
C SER A 199 9.20 4.88 -12.61
N ASN A 200 9.13 3.93 -11.66
CA ASN A 200 7.92 3.56 -10.93
C ASN A 200 8.00 3.83 -9.43
N THR A 201 9.13 4.32 -8.90
CA THR A 201 9.29 4.54 -7.46
C THR A 201 9.90 5.88 -7.09
N TYR A 202 9.54 6.37 -5.91
CA TYR A 202 10.28 7.36 -5.13
C TYR A 202 11.06 6.66 -4.02
N ILE A 203 12.21 7.22 -3.67
CA ILE A 203 12.95 6.81 -2.47
C ILE A 203 12.94 7.97 -1.47
N MET A 204 12.71 7.63 -0.21
CA MET A 204 12.95 8.51 0.92
C MET A 204 14.13 8.00 1.74
N VAL A 205 15.05 8.89 2.11
CA VAL A 205 16.21 8.56 2.95
C VAL A 205 16.26 9.54 4.10
N VAL A 206 16.39 9.04 5.32
CA VAL A 206 16.51 9.82 6.56
C VAL A 206 17.86 9.56 7.20
N CYS A 207 18.58 10.62 7.56
CA CYS A 207 19.90 10.57 8.20
C CYS A 207 19.95 11.55 9.39
N SER A 208 20.25 11.06 10.58
CA SER A 208 20.53 11.88 11.78
C SER A 208 21.98 12.37 11.81
N ASP A 209 22.91 11.66 11.18
CA ASP A 209 24.29 12.11 11.05
C ASP A 209 24.40 13.25 10.02
N LEU A 210 24.46 14.48 10.52
CA LEU A 210 24.58 15.69 9.73
C LEU A 210 26.00 15.94 9.18
N SER A 211 26.99 15.12 9.56
CA SER A 211 28.35 15.17 9.04
C SER A 211 28.46 14.54 7.64
N ILE A 212 27.56 13.62 7.32
CA ILE A 212 27.49 12.99 5.99
C ILE A 212 27.14 14.06 4.95
N ALA A 213 28.04 14.23 3.98
CA ALA A 213 27.84 15.20 2.92
C ALA A 213 26.63 14.81 2.06
N PHE A 214 25.68 15.73 1.93
CA PHE A 214 24.48 15.58 1.11
C PHE A 214 24.75 15.04 -0.31
N SER A 215 25.84 15.52 -0.92
CA SER A 215 26.26 15.09 -2.26
C SER A 215 26.65 13.60 -2.33
N ALA A 216 27.21 13.04 -1.25
CA ALA A 216 27.57 11.63 -1.18
C ALA A 216 26.32 10.75 -1.15
N THR A 217 25.32 11.09 -0.33
CA THR A 217 24.02 10.41 -0.28
C THR A 217 23.35 10.40 -1.65
N LEU A 218 23.27 11.56 -2.32
CA LEU A 218 22.69 11.64 -3.67
C LEU A 218 23.46 10.82 -4.71
N LEU A 219 24.79 10.82 -4.65
CA LEU A 219 25.61 10.03 -5.58
C LEU A 219 25.35 8.53 -5.38
N ASN A 220 25.27 8.08 -4.13
CA ASN A 220 24.98 6.68 -3.79
C ASN A 220 23.58 6.27 -4.24
N ILE A 221 22.56 7.12 -4.02
CA ILE A 221 21.19 6.88 -4.52
C ILE A 221 21.20 6.75 -6.05
N ARG A 222 21.90 7.66 -6.76
CA ARG A 222 22.00 7.60 -8.23
C ARG A 222 22.70 6.34 -8.72
N ASN A 223 23.73 5.87 -8.02
CA ASN A 223 24.44 4.64 -8.38
C ASN A 223 23.57 3.40 -8.15
N ALA A 224 22.76 3.38 -7.09
CA ALA A 224 21.84 2.29 -6.78
C ALA A 224 20.68 2.18 -7.78
N ARG A 225 20.23 3.28 -8.38
CA ARG A 225 19.09 3.34 -9.30
C ARG A 225 19.07 2.22 -10.35
N LYS A 226 20.18 2.00 -11.06
CA LYS A 226 20.25 1.00 -12.15
C LYS A 226 19.97 -0.42 -11.67
N TYR A 227 20.39 -0.75 -10.45
CA TYR A 227 20.17 -2.06 -9.86
C TYR A 227 18.70 -2.26 -9.48
N PHE A 228 18.05 -1.26 -8.89
CA PHE A 228 16.62 -1.33 -8.56
C PHE A 228 15.73 -1.31 -9.81
N GLU A 229 16.11 -0.58 -10.86
CA GLU A 229 15.45 -0.67 -12.17
C GLU A 229 15.53 -2.07 -12.79
N TYR A 230 16.60 -2.82 -12.52
CA TYR A 230 16.72 -4.21 -12.94
C TYR A 230 15.80 -5.13 -12.13
N LEU A 231 15.71 -4.94 -10.80
CA LEU A 231 14.80 -5.70 -9.95
C LEU A 231 13.33 -5.54 -10.40
N GLU A 232 12.88 -4.31 -10.68
CA GLU A 232 11.52 -4.05 -11.18
C GLU A 232 11.22 -4.76 -12.51
N LYS A 233 12.23 -4.95 -13.38
CA LYS A 233 12.05 -5.68 -14.64
C LYS A 233 11.94 -7.18 -14.43
N MET A 234 12.64 -7.72 -13.43
CA MET A 234 12.51 -9.13 -13.05
C MET A 234 11.15 -9.43 -12.39
N GLU A 235 10.52 -8.43 -11.79
CA GLU A 235 9.16 -8.50 -11.23
C GLU A 235 8.06 -8.59 -12.32
N GLN A 236 8.40 -8.43 -13.61
CA GLN A 236 7.48 -8.67 -14.74
C GLN A 236 7.71 -10.02 -15.46
N PRO A 237 7.47 -11.20 -14.85
CA PRO A 237 7.36 -12.43 -15.62
C PRO A 237 5.91 -12.65 -16.12
N HIS A 238 5.74 -12.71 -17.45
CA HIS A 238 4.57 -13.24 -18.21
C HIS A 238 3.33 -12.36 -18.51
N SER A 239 3.49 -11.11 -18.93
CA SER A 239 2.51 -10.47 -19.84
C SER A 239 2.92 -10.53 -21.33
N ALA A 240 4.11 -11.07 -21.64
CA ALA A 240 4.66 -11.09 -23.01
C ALA A 240 4.54 -12.43 -23.76
N ILE A 241 3.83 -13.45 -23.25
CA ILE A 241 3.61 -14.71 -24.00
C ILE A 241 2.23 -14.77 -24.70
N ALA A 242 1.35 -13.79 -24.51
CA ALA A 242 0.09 -13.71 -25.27
C ALA A 242 0.26 -13.07 -26.68
N GLY A 243 1.45 -13.14 -27.27
CA GLY A 243 1.76 -12.47 -28.53
C GLY A 243 2.93 -13.09 -29.27
N CYS A 244 2.89 -14.41 -29.53
CA CYS A 244 3.69 -15.02 -30.58
C CYS A 244 3.01 -16.31 -31.07
N SER A 245 2.47 -16.23 -32.29
CA SER A 245 2.10 -17.33 -33.22
C SER A 245 0.84 -18.13 -32.91
#